data_AF-A0A644XHY3-F1
#
_entry.id   AF-A0A644XHY3-F1
#
_cell.length_a   1.000
_cell.length_b   1.000
_cell.length_c   1.000
_cell.angle_alpha   90.00
_cell.angle_beta   90.00
_cell.angle_gamma   90.00
#
_symmetry.space_group_name_H-M   'P 1'
#
loop_
_entity.id
_entity.type
_entity.pdbx_description
1 polymer ?
#
loop_
_entity_poly.entity_id
_entity_poly.type
_entity_poly.pdbx_seq_one_letter_code
_entity_poly.pdbx_strand_id
1 'polypeptide(L)'
;MGRGTAYHAPMMQKLIENGLKNKGFSFIEGLSLCPTYYGRKNKKGNAVKMHTFLKDNCVDVKVLEKNPEKAENKILIGEFYNNPKPEYTESYQVIIDKFQNK
;
A
#
# COMPACT_ATOMS: atom_id res chain seq x y z
N MET A 1 -2.77 2.63 -5.94
CA MET A 1 -1.70 2.84 -4.95
C MET A 1 -2.25 2.62 -3.56
N GLY A 2 -1.62 1.73 -2.79
CA GLY A 2 -1.98 1.50 -1.40
C GLY A 2 -0.77 1.21 -0.51
N ARG A 3 -0.95 1.32 0.80
CA ARG A 3 0.06 0.96 1.80
C ARG A 3 -0.59 0.12 2.89
N GLY A 4 0.08 -0.96 3.27
CA GLY A 4 -0.27 -1.74 4.44
C GLY A 4 0.94 -1.92 5.36
N THR A 5 0.74 -2.60 6.47
CA THR A 5 1.81 -2.91 7.41
C THR A 5 1.78 -4.37 7.82
N ALA A 6 2.90 -4.89 8.35
CA ALA A 6 2.98 -6.24 8.88
C ALA A 6 2.05 -6.49 10.09
N TYR A 7 1.56 -5.44 10.77
CA TYR A 7 0.51 -5.59 11.81
C TYR A 7 -0.89 -5.71 11.20
N HIS A 8 -1.18 -4.97 10.13
CA HIS A 8 -2.49 -4.88 9.50
C HIS A 8 -2.65 -5.90 8.35
N ALA A 9 -2.41 -7.18 8.63
CA ALA A 9 -2.36 -8.24 7.61
C ALA A 9 -3.64 -8.36 6.74
N PRO A 10 -4.87 -8.31 7.30
CA PRO A 10 -6.09 -8.39 6.47
C PRO A 10 -6.23 -7.22 5.47
N MET A 11 -5.81 -6.02 5.87
CA MET A 11 -5.77 -4.86 4.96
C MET A 11 -4.76 -5.09 3.84
N MET A 12 -3.57 -5.59 4.16
CA MET A 12 -2.54 -5.89 3.15
C MET A 12 -3.03 -6.93 2.14
N GLN A 13 -3.67 -8.01 2.61
CA GLN A 13 -4.26 -9.02 1.73
C GLN A 13 -5.26 -8.41 0.75
N LYS A 14 -6.17 -7.56 1.25
CA LYS A 14 -7.17 -6.87 0.42
C LYS A 14 -6.54 -5.92 -0.60
N LEU A 15 -5.49 -5.18 -0.21
CA LEU A 15 -4.76 -4.31 -1.14
C LEU A 15 -4.10 -5.11 -2.26
N ILE A 16 -3.46 -6.25 -1.92
CA ILE A 16 -2.83 -7.14 -2.90
C ILE A 16 -3.88 -7.73 -3.85
N GLU A 17 -4.99 -8.23 -3.31
CA GLU A 17 -6.09 -8.78 -4.10
C GLU A 17 -6.65 -7.74 -5.09
N ASN A 18 -6.95 -6.53 -4.60
CA ASN A 18 -7.42 -5.44 -5.45
C ASN A 18 -6.38 -5.04 -6.51
N GLY A 19 -5.10 -5.01 -6.12
CA GLY A 19 -4.00 -4.68 -7.03
C GLY A 19 -3.84 -5.69 -8.16
N LEU A 20 -4.04 -6.98 -7.89
CA LEU A 20 -4.02 -8.04 -8.90
C LEU A 20 -5.24 -7.99 -9.84
N LYS A 21 -6.39 -7.53 -9.34
CA LYS A 21 -7.63 -7.39 -10.13
C LYS A 21 -7.65 -6.13 -11.00
N ASN A 22 -6.81 -5.15 -10.70
CA ASN A 22 -6.71 -3.91 -11.46
C ASN A 22 -6.13 -4.16 -12.86
N LYS A 23 -6.81 -3.63 -13.90
CA LYS A 23 -6.30 -3.58 -15.27
C LYS A 23 -5.48 -2.30 -15.43
N GLY A 24 -4.16 -2.43 -15.32
CA GLY A 24 -3.27 -1.29 -15.18
C GLY A 24 -2.17 -1.53 -14.14
N PHE A 25 -1.46 -0.46 -13.82
CA PHE A 25 -0.35 -0.53 -12.86
C PHE A 25 -0.84 -0.39 -11.40
N SER A 26 -0.42 -1.33 -10.55
CA SER A 26 -0.71 -1.35 -9.12
C SER A 26 0.58 -1.25 -8.29
N PHE A 27 0.71 -0.19 -7.51
CA PHE A 27 1.78 -0.05 -6.51
C PHE A 27 1.23 -0.26 -5.10
N ILE A 28 1.83 -1.20 -4.36
CA ILE A 28 1.45 -1.55 -2.99
C ILE A 28 2.70 -1.54 -2.12
N GLU A 29 2.72 -0.67 -1.11
CA GLU A 29 3.83 -0.57 -0.15
C GLU A 29 3.54 -1.39 1.11
N GLY A 30 4.46 -2.28 1.47
CA GLY A 30 4.41 -3.06 2.70
C GLY A 30 5.41 -2.58 3.74
N LEU A 31 4.91 -1.90 4.78
CA LEU A 31 5.73 -1.53 5.93
C LEU A 31 5.94 -2.75 6.84
N SER A 32 7.15 -3.30 6.80
CA SER A 32 7.58 -4.39 7.67
C SER A 32 8.53 -3.89 8.75
N LEU A 33 8.73 -4.72 9.77
CA LEU A 33 9.62 -4.45 10.90
C LEU A 33 10.76 -5.45 10.88
N CYS A 34 11.97 -5.01 11.22
CA CYS A 34 13.12 -5.88 11.42
C CYS A 34 13.51 -5.88 12.92
N PRO A 35 12.93 -6.76 13.76
CA PRO A 35 13.24 -6.77 15.19
C PRO A 35 14.70 -7.15 15.49
N THR A 36 15.29 -8.03 14.67
CA THR A 36 16.63 -8.59 14.89
C THR A 36 17.76 -7.58 14.69
N TYR A 37 17.73 -6.82 13.60
CA TYR A 37 18.80 -5.88 13.26
C TYR A 37 18.42 -4.45 13.58
N TYR A 38 17.36 -3.92 12.94
CA TYR A 38 16.93 -2.55 13.19
C TYR A 38 16.46 -2.36 14.63
N GLY A 39 15.59 -3.24 15.14
CA GLY A 39 15.02 -3.14 16.48
C GLY A 39 16.09 -3.21 17.57
N ARG A 40 16.92 -4.25 17.54
CA ARG A 40 18.02 -4.47 18.48
C ARG A 40 19.05 -3.33 18.47
N LYS A 41 19.54 -2.92 17.29
CA LYS A 41 20.58 -1.87 17.19
C LYS A 41 20.06 -0.49 17.58
N ASN A 42 18.76 -0.23 17.48
CA ASN A 42 18.15 1.07 17.77
C ASN A 42 17.32 1.09 19.06
N LYS A 43 17.49 0.10 19.94
CA LYS A 43 16.79 -0.01 21.24
C LYS A 43 15.25 0.16 21.13
N LYS A 44 14.65 -0.34 20.04
CA LYS A 44 13.19 -0.19 19.78
C LYS A 44 12.34 -1.20 20.57
N GLY A 45 12.95 -2.16 21.24
CA GLY A 45 12.28 -3.21 22.02
C GLY A 45 12.18 -4.53 21.26
N ASN A 46 11.35 -5.44 21.79
CA ASN A 46 11.12 -6.75 21.19
C ASN A 46 10.13 -6.67 20.00
N ALA A 47 9.93 -7.80 19.32
CA ALA A 47 9.04 -7.90 18.16
C ALA A 47 7.61 -7.42 18.48
N VAL A 48 7.06 -7.82 19.64
CA VAL A 48 5.72 -7.42 20.08
C VAL A 48 5.61 -5.90 20.19
N LYS A 49 6.53 -5.25 20.90
CA LYS A 49 6.54 -3.78 21.06
C LYS A 49 6.64 -3.05 19.73
N MET A 50 7.43 -3.57 18.78
CA MET A 50 7.53 -2.98 17.45
C MET A 50 6.24 -3.15 16.64
N HIS A 51 5.55 -4.29 16.76
CA HIS A 51 4.23 -4.47 16.14
C HIS A 51 3.17 -3.56 16.76
N THR A 52 3.19 -3.37 18.09
CA THR A 52 2.35 -2.38 18.77
C THR A 52 2.61 -0.96 18.26
N PHE A 53 3.87 -0.61 17.95
CA PHE A 53 4.17 0.68 17.31
C PHE A 53 3.42 0.86 15.99
N LEU A 54 3.37 -0.16 15.12
CA LEU A 54 2.60 -0.06 13.88
C LEU A 54 1.09 0.09 14.14
N LYS A 55 0.54 -0.65 15.12
CA LYS A 55 -0.86 -0.51 15.53
C LYS A 55 -1.21 0.92 15.94
N ASP A 56 -0.37 1.52 16.79
CA ASP A 56 -0.69 2.79 17.44
C ASP A 56 -0.32 4.00 16.57
N ASN A 57 0.60 3.84 15.63
CA ASN A 57 1.09 4.93 14.78
C ASN A 57 0.58 4.88 13.35
N CYS A 58 -0.19 3.87 12.96
CA CYS A 58 -0.80 3.83 11.63
C CYS A 58 -2.31 4.04 11.72
N VAL A 59 -2.88 4.70 10.71
CA VAL A 59 -4.33 4.93 10.63
C VAL A 59 -4.80 4.81 9.19
N ASP A 60 -6.00 4.27 8.99
CA ASP A 60 -6.61 4.19 7.66
C ASP A 60 -6.83 5.60 7.09
N VAL A 61 -6.45 5.82 5.84
CA VAL A 61 -6.61 7.09 5.11
C VAL A 61 -8.05 7.60 5.12
N LYS A 62 -9.04 6.70 5.20
CA LYS A 62 -10.48 7.05 5.32
C LYS A 62 -10.81 7.85 6.58
N VAL A 63 -9.94 7.83 7.59
CA VAL A 63 -10.13 8.63 8.81
C VAL A 63 -10.01 10.13 8.50
N LEU A 64 -9.27 10.53 7.46
CA LEU A 64 -9.14 11.94 7.06
C LEU A 64 -10.48 12.59 6.72
N GLU A 65 -11.43 11.83 6.18
CA GLU A 65 -12.76 12.34 5.81
C GLU A 65 -13.66 12.60 7.03
N LYS A 66 -13.44 11.86 8.12
CA LYS A 66 -14.35 11.86 9.28
C LYS A 66 -13.79 12.58 10.50
N ASN A 67 -12.50 12.41 10.74
CA ASN A 67 -11.79 12.83 11.96
C ASN A 67 -10.32 13.12 11.61
N PRO A 68 -10.04 14.19 10.83
CA PRO A 68 -8.70 14.51 10.37
C PRO A 68 -7.68 14.68 11.51
N GLU A 69 -8.11 15.12 12.69
CA GLU A 69 -7.28 15.26 13.88
C GLU A 69 -6.69 13.93 14.36
N LYS A 70 -7.39 12.81 14.14
CA LYS A 70 -6.88 11.46 14.48
C LYS A 70 -5.78 10.99 13.53
N ALA A 71 -5.65 11.63 12.37
CA ALA A 71 -4.60 11.33 11.41
C ALA A 71 -3.33 12.17 11.63
N GLU A 72 -3.38 13.16 12.50
CA GLU A 72 -2.24 14.01 12.79
C GLU A 72 -1.09 13.18 13.38
N ASN A 73 0.11 13.33 12.81
CA ASN A 73 1.31 12.59 13.19
C ASN A 73 1.21 11.06 13.07
N LYS A 74 0.24 10.54 12.30
CA LYS A 74 0.10 9.10 12.00
C LYS A 74 0.61 8.76 10.61
N ILE A 75 1.07 7.53 10.44
CA ILE A 75 1.36 6.92 9.15
C ILE A 75 0.03 6.51 8.54
N LEU A 76 -0.34 7.15 7.43
CA LEU A 76 -1.53 6.76 6.69
C LEU A 76 -1.32 5.39 6.03
N ILE A 77 -2.34 4.54 6.09
CA ILE A 77 -2.41 3.22 5.46
C ILE A 77 -3.76 3.06 4.76
N GLY A 78 -3.90 2.07 3.88
CA GLY A 78 -5.10 1.86 3.06
C GLY A 78 -4.84 2.19 1.58
N GLU A 79 -5.93 2.38 0.83
CA GLU A 79 -5.90 2.71 -0.60
C GLU A 79 -5.94 4.22 -0.77
N PHE A 80 -4.87 4.81 -1.33
CA PHE A 80 -4.76 6.26 -1.50
C PHE A 80 -5.29 6.76 -2.83
N TYR A 81 -5.14 5.94 -3.87
CA TYR A 81 -5.42 6.34 -5.24
C TYR A 81 -5.74 5.13 -6.09
N ASN A 82 -6.83 5.21 -6.85
CA ASN A 82 -7.24 4.18 -7.79
C ASN A 82 -7.82 4.85 -9.04
N ASN A 83 -7.06 4.82 -10.12
CA ASN A 83 -7.48 5.38 -11.41
C ASN A 83 -6.85 4.53 -12.52
N PRO A 84 -7.53 3.43 -12.91
CA PRO A 84 -7.04 2.53 -13.94
C PRO A 84 -6.81 3.27 -15.25
N LYS A 85 -5.67 2.99 -15.90
CA LYS A 85 -5.29 3.52 -17.21
C LYS A 85 -4.80 2.36 -18.07
N PRO A 86 -4.88 2.46 -19.41
CA PRO A 86 -4.43 1.42 -20.31
C PRO A 86 -3.02 0.95 -19.96
N GLU A 87 -2.83 -0.37 -19.97
CA GLU A 87 -1.52 -0.98 -19.79
C GLU A 87 -0.60 -0.63 -20.96
N TYR A 88 0.70 -0.83 -20.76
CA TYR A 88 1.68 -0.66 -21.84
C TYR A 88 1.34 -1.54 -23.04
N THR A 89 0.96 -2.80 -22.80
CA THR A 89 0.60 -3.78 -23.84
C THR A 89 -0.66 -3.36 -24.59
N GLU A 90 -1.70 -2.90 -23.90
CA GLU A 90 -2.93 -2.38 -24.52
C GLU A 90 -2.63 -1.14 -25.38
N SER A 91 -1.84 -0.21 -24.85
CA SER A 91 -1.43 1.00 -25.57
C SER A 91 -0.57 0.68 -26.78
N TYR A 92 0.28 -0.34 -26.68
CA TYR A 92 1.14 -0.80 -27.77
C TYR A 92 0.33 -1.54 -28.84
N GLN A 93 -0.67 -2.33 -28.44
CA GLN A 93 -1.56 -3.02 -29.37
C GLN A 93 -2.31 -2.02 -30.26
N VAL A 94 -2.75 -0.89 -29.71
CA VAL A 94 -3.36 0.21 -30.49
C VAL A 94 -2.42 0.71 -31.60
N ILE A 95 -1.11 0.72 -31.37
CA ILE A 95 -0.13 1.10 -32.40
C ILE A 95 -0.03 0.01 -33.46
N ILE A 96 0.08 -1.26 -33.07
CA ILE A 96 0.15 -2.40 -33.99
C ILE A 96 -1.07 -2.42 -34.92
N ASP A 97 -2.28 -2.31 -34.36
CA ASP A 97 -3.55 -2.41 -35.10
C ASP A 97 -3.68 -1.30 -36.16
N LYS A 98 -3.12 -0.11 -35.88
CA LYS A 98 -3.09 1.00 -36.85
C LYS A 98 -2.29 0.68 -38.11
N PHE A 99 -1.30 -0.21 -38.03
CA PHE A 99 -0.43 -0.57 -39.16
C PHE A 99 -0.74 -1.95 -39.77
N GLN A 100 -1.59 -2.77 -39.12
CA GLN A 100 -2.01 -4.07 -39.63
C GLN A 100 -3.30 -4.03 -40.45
N ASN A 101 -4.15 -3.01 -40.28
CA ASN A 101 -5.31 -2.78 -41.13
C ASN A 101 -4.86 -2.18 -42.49
N LYS A 102 -4.48 -3.05 -43.41
CA LYS A 102 -4.35 -2.78 -44.85
C LYS A 102 -5.60 -3.26 -45.58
#